data_AF-I7M4E0-F1
#
_entry.id   AF-I7M4E0-F1
#
_cell.length_a   1.000
_cell.length_b   1.000
_cell.length_c   1.000
_cell.angle_alpha   90.00
_cell.angle_beta   90.00
_cell.angle_gamma   90.00
#
_symmetry.space_group_name_H-M   'P 1'
#
loop_
_entity.id
_entity.type
_entity.pdbx_description
1 polymer ?
#
loop_
_entity_poly.entity_id
_entity_poly.type
_entity_poly.pdbx_seq_one_letter_code
_entity_poly.pdbx_strand_id
1 'polypeptide(L)'
;MRKITPLVVSGSSAIGKNAFASRLVKEHPDMFKLAPPVNQTQQMEQEYFQAEKENKIPIFQVNEVELAGSIKQKVGTANGLHIIPPNIETFRERLEKAEESTVEKINRTCEQIKTELNKAFESDLYSTEDFIVANKDFEKSYQQFKKRVFVMYKQN
;
A
#
# COMPACT_ATOMS: atom_id res chain seq x y z
N MET A 1 -21.67 -5.86 -15.30
CA MET A 1 -21.15 -5.05 -14.17
C MET A 1 -19.86 -4.39 -14.63
N ARG A 2 -19.63 -3.11 -14.32
CA ARG A 2 -18.37 -2.44 -14.66
C ARG A 2 -17.30 -2.98 -13.72
N LYS A 3 -16.27 -3.61 -14.27
CA LYS A 3 -15.16 -4.16 -13.49
C LYS A 3 -14.37 -3.01 -12.85
N ILE A 4 -14.31 -2.98 -11.52
CA ILE A 4 -13.58 -1.94 -10.79
C ILE A 4 -12.11 -2.36 -10.67
N THR A 5 -11.17 -1.43 -10.91
CA THR A 5 -9.74 -1.72 -10.68
C THR A 5 -9.39 -1.40 -9.24
N PRO A 6 -9.06 -2.38 -8.38
CA PRO A 6 -8.72 -2.13 -6.99
C PRO A 6 -7.41 -1.35 -6.86
N LEU A 7 -7.27 -0.63 -5.76
CA LEU A 7 -6.00 -0.02 -5.35
C LEU A 7 -5.32 -0.95 -4.35
N VAL A 8 -4.06 -1.29 -4.60
CA VAL A 8 -3.24 -2.06 -3.67
C VAL A 8 -2.14 -1.16 -3.13
N VAL A 9 -2.16 -0.94 -1.82
CA VAL A 9 -1.14 -0.15 -1.11
C VAL A 9 -0.24 -1.11 -0.34
N SER A 10 0.98 -1.27 -0.82
CA SER A 10 2.00 -2.14 -0.22
C SER A 10 3.09 -1.34 0.49
N GLY A 11 3.89 -2.03 1.31
CA GLY A 11 4.97 -1.45 2.09
C GLY A 11 4.95 -1.96 3.52
N SER A 12 6.08 -1.86 4.23
CA SER A 12 6.19 -2.33 5.62
C SER A 12 5.19 -1.63 6.57
N SER A 13 4.75 -2.33 7.61
CA SER A 13 3.77 -1.86 8.60
C SER A 13 4.15 -0.54 9.26
N ALA A 14 5.43 -0.30 9.47
CA ALA A 14 5.95 0.88 10.16
C ALA A 14 6.05 2.15 9.29
N ILE A 15 5.71 2.08 8.00
CA ILE A 15 5.92 3.19 7.04
C ILE A 15 4.66 4.09 6.92
N GLY A 16 3.54 3.71 7.53
CA GLY A 16 2.34 4.55 7.61
C GLY A 16 1.30 4.33 6.50
N LYS A 17 1.37 3.19 5.78
CA LYS A 17 0.41 2.86 4.70
C LYS A 17 -1.06 2.93 5.11
N ASN A 18 -1.38 2.44 6.31
CA ASN A 18 -2.76 2.42 6.82
C ASN A 18 -3.28 3.84 7.07
N ALA A 19 -2.39 4.77 7.45
CA ALA A 19 -2.74 6.17 7.65
C ALA A 19 -3.06 6.86 6.32
N PHE A 20 -2.32 6.57 5.25
CA PHE A 20 -2.61 7.11 3.91
C PHE A 20 -3.95 6.59 3.38
N ALA A 21 -4.15 5.27 3.43
CA ALA A 21 -5.38 4.64 2.96
C ALA A 21 -6.61 5.11 3.76
N SER A 22 -6.52 5.12 5.09
CA SER A 22 -7.60 5.60 5.96
C SER A 22 -7.95 7.07 5.70
N ARG A 23 -6.93 7.92 5.51
CA ARG A 23 -7.17 9.33 5.21
C ARG A 23 -7.84 9.52 3.85
N LEU A 24 -7.42 8.78 2.82
CA LEU A 24 -8.05 8.83 1.49
C LEU A 24 -9.52 8.43 1.54
N VAL A 25 -9.87 7.36 2.27
CA VAL A 25 -11.28 6.93 2.44
C VAL A 25 -12.09 7.97 3.22
N LYS A 26 -11.48 8.62 4.23
CA LYS A 26 -12.15 9.70 4.97
C LYS A 26 -12.41 10.94 4.11
N GLU A 27 -11.47 11.30 3.24
CA GLU A 27 -11.62 12.45 2.32
C GLU A 27 -12.57 12.14 1.14
N HIS A 28 -12.64 10.89 0.70
CA HIS A 28 -13.39 10.46 -0.49
C HIS A 28 -14.18 9.16 -0.24
N PRO A 29 -15.14 9.14 0.72
CA PRO A 29 -15.86 7.94 1.13
C PRO A 29 -16.86 7.43 0.09
N ASP A 30 -17.22 8.28 -0.87
CA ASP A 30 -18.05 8.00 -2.04
C ASP A 30 -17.29 7.23 -3.12
N MET A 31 -15.98 7.43 -3.23
CA MET A 31 -15.13 6.79 -4.24
C MET A 31 -14.43 5.53 -3.74
N PHE A 32 -13.95 5.53 -2.49
CA PHE A 32 -13.08 4.47 -1.98
C PHE A 32 -13.68 3.72 -0.80
N LYS A 33 -13.32 2.45 -0.67
CA LYS A 33 -13.63 1.60 0.47
C LYS A 33 -12.35 0.96 1.01
N LEU A 34 -12.11 1.08 2.31
CA LEU A 34 -11.00 0.38 2.94
C LEU A 34 -11.36 -1.10 3.04
N ALA A 35 -10.55 -1.98 2.45
CA ALA A 35 -10.68 -3.41 2.69
C ALA A 35 -10.05 -3.77 4.04
N PRO A 36 -10.60 -4.76 4.77
CA PRO A 36 -9.93 -5.31 5.95
C PRO A 36 -8.56 -5.89 5.58
N PRO A 37 -7.66 -6.08 6.57
CA PRO A 37 -6.37 -6.72 6.32
C PRO A 37 -6.56 -8.10 5.69
N VAL A 38 -6.03 -8.27 4.50
CA VAL A 38 -6.08 -9.55 3.78
C VAL A 38 -4.83 -10.32 4.13
N ASN A 39 -5.01 -11.50 4.73
CA ASN A 39 -3.95 -12.49 4.90
C ASN A 39 -4.19 -13.74 4.05
N GLN A 40 -5.35 -13.84 3.39
CA GLN A 40 -5.75 -14.95 2.53
C GLN A 40 -6.55 -14.48 1.31
N THR A 41 -6.35 -15.15 0.19
CA THR A 41 -6.88 -14.74 -1.12
C THR A 41 -8.41 -14.78 -1.23
N GLN A 42 -9.08 -15.69 -0.51
CA GLN A 42 -10.55 -15.81 -0.52
C GLN A 42 -11.25 -14.60 0.12
N GLN A 43 -10.67 -14.02 1.18
CA GLN A 43 -11.24 -12.82 1.81
C GLN A 43 -11.21 -11.63 0.84
N MET A 44 -10.15 -11.51 0.05
CA MET A 44 -10.02 -10.43 -0.93
C MET A 44 -11.08 -10.47 -2.03
N GLU A 45 -11.42 -11.65 -2.56
CA GLU A 45 -12.48 -11.78 -3.58
C GLU A 45 -13.82 -11.29 -3.02
N GLN A 46 -14.17 -11.65 -1.78
CA GLN A 46 -15.40 -11.21 -1.13
C GLN A 46 -15.45 -9.69 -0.96
N GLU A 47 -14.37 -9.10 -0.47
CA GLU A 47 -14.25 -7.64 -0.28
C GLU A 47 -14.30 -6.89 -1.61
N TYR A 48 -13.67 -7.44 -2.65
CA TYR A 48 -13.74 -6.91 -4.01
C TYR A 48 -15.18 -6.88 -4.52
N PHE A 49 -15.90 -8.01 -4.45
CA PHE A 49 -17.29 -8.08 -4.93
C PHE A 49 -18.22 -7.19 -4.12
N GLN A 50 -17.98 -7.04 -2.82
CA GLN A 50 -18.75 -6.13 -1.99
C GLN A 50 -18.52 -4.66 -2.38
N ALA A 51 -17.26 -4.27 -2.64
CA ALA A 51 -16.95 -2.93 -3.13
C ALA A 51 -17.53 -2.66 -4.52
N GLU A 52 -17.56 -3.66 -5.41
CA GLU A 52 -18.23 -3.56 -6.71
C GLU A 52 -19.73 -3.29 -6.58
N LYS A 53 -20.43 -3.98 -5.67
CA LYS A 53 -21.86 -3.72 -5.39
C LYS A 53 -22.12 -2.31 -4.88
N GLU A 54 -21.17 -1.77 -4.11
CA GLU A 54 -21.22 -0.41 -3.58
C GLU A 54 -20.74 0.64 -4.58
N ASN A 55 -20.27 0.23 -5.76
CA ASN A 55 -19.64 1.08 -6.77
C ASN A 55 -18.45 1.90 -6.22
N LYS A 56 -17.65 1.28 -5.35
CA LYS A 56 -16.47 1.88 -4.73
C LYS A 56 -15.20 1.14 -5.12
N ILE A 57 -14.09 1.86 -5.17
CA ILE A 57 -12.76 1.29 -5.38
C ILE A 57 -12.27 0.70 -4.05
N PRO A 58 -12.09 -0.63 -3.94
CA PRO A 58 -11.51 -1.22 -2.74
C PRO A 58 -10.02 -0.90 -2.65
N ILE A 59 -9.57 -0.58 -1.44
CA ILE A 59 -8.16 -0.35 -1.11
C ILE A 59 -7.65 -1.50 -0.24
N PHE A 60 -6.82 -2.35 -0.80
CA PHE A 60 -6.15 -3.43 -0.09
C PHE A 60 -4.81 -2.95 0.47
N GLN A 61 -4.59 -3.12 1.79
CA GLN A 61 -3.30 -2.86 2.41
C GLN A 61 -2.57 -4.18 2.61
N VAL A 62 -1.36 -4.30 2.08
CA VAL A 62 -0.54 -5.53 2.18
C VAL A 62 0.87 -5.18 2.62
N ASN A 63 1.55 -6.11 3.30
CA ASN A 63 2.98 -5.91 3.61
C ASN A 63 3.85 -6.46 2.48
N GLU A 64 3.44 -7.59 1.91
CA GLU A 64 4.19 -8.39 0.95
C GLU A 64 3.80 -8.05 -0.49
N VAL A 65 4.80 -7.85 -1.34
CA VAL A 65 4.61 -7.57 -2.77
C VAL A 65 3.96 -8.75 -3.50
N GLU A 66 4.25 -9.98 -3.10
CA GLU A 66 3.64 -11.17 -3.71
C GLU A 66 2.13 -11.25 -3.48
N LEU A 67 1.66 -10.79 -2.32
CA LEU A 67 0.24 -10.71 -2.04
C LEU A 67 -0.40 -9.65 -2.94
N ALA A 68 0.28 -8.53 -3.17
CA ALA A 68 -0.16 -7.52 -4.13
C ALA A 68 -0.30 -8.09 -5.56
N GLY A 69 0.68 -8.87 -6.00
CA GLY A 69 0.63 -9.59 -7.28
C GLY A 69 -0.51 -10.62 -7.34
N SER A 70 -0.76 -11.35 -6.24
CA SER A 70 -1.86 -12.31 -6.14
C SER A 70 -3.23 -11.65 -6.29
N ILE A 71 -3.40 -10.42 -5.76
CA ILE A 71 -4.62 -9.63 -5.96
C ILE A 71 -4.83 -9.35 -7.44
N LYS A 72 -3.80 -8.82 -8.13
CA LYS A 72 -3.83 -8.53 -9.57
C LYS A 72 -4.21 -9.77 -10.38
N GLN A 73 -3.61 -10.93 -10.10
CA GLN A 73 -3.89 -12.18 -10.82
C GLN A 73 -5.34 -12.64 -10.66
N LYS A 74 -5.89 -12.49 -9.44
CA LYS A 74 -7.21 -12.98 -9.07
C LYS A 74 -8.35 -12.12 -9.59
N VAL A 75 -8.23 -10.81 -9.43
CA VAL A 75 -9.23 -9.87 -9.93
C VAL A 75 -8.96 -9.45 -11.38
N GLY A 76 -7.80 -9.80 -11.93
CA GLY A 76 -7.37 -9.58 -13.32
C GLY A 76 -6.74 -8.21 -13.60
N THR A 77 -6.93 -7.22 -12.74
CA THR A 77 -6.26 -5.91 -12.83
C THR A 77 -6.11 -5.32 -11.42
N ALA A 78 -5.07 -4.53 -11.18
CA ALA A 78 -4.89 -3.79 -9.95
C ALA A 78 -3.95 -2.60 -10.21
N ASN A 79 -4.22 -1.47 -9.56
CA ASN A 79 -3.30 -0.36 -9.50
C ASN A 79 -2.48 -0.48 -8.21
N GLY A 80 -1.15 -0.53 -8.33
CA GLY A 80 -0.25 -0.67 -7.19
C GLY A 80 0.36 0.66 -6.76
N LEU A 81 0.43 0.90 -5.45
CA LEU A 81 1.30 1.91 -4.84
C LEU A 81 2.17 1.26 -3.78
N HIS A 82 3.47 1.51 -3.83
CA HIS A 82 4.42 0.98 -2.85
C HIS A 82 4.95 2.12 -1.99
N ILE A 83 4.72 2.07 -0.69
CA ILE A 83 5.17 3.10 0.24
C ILE A 83 6.50 2.69 0.87
N ILE A 84 7.50 3.55 0.69
CA ILE A 84 8.90 3.28 1.04
C ILE A 84 9.40 4.29 2.08
N PRO A 85 10.37 3.89 2.94
CA PRO A 85 11.00 4.87 3.81
C PRO A 85 11.89 5.82 2.97
N PRO A 86 12.22 7.03 3.47
CA PRO A 86 13.05 7.98 2.73
C PRO A 86 14.47 7.45 2.53
N ASN A 87 14.96 6.67 3.47
CA ASN A 87 16.09 5.76 3.35
C ASN A 87 16.03 4.78 4.53
N ILE A 88 16.71 3.64 4.39
CA ILE A 88 16.74 2.59 5.42
C ILE A 88 17.41 3.08 6.71
N GLU A 89 18.42 3.93 6.63
CA GLU A 89 19.20 4.40 7.79
C GLU A 89 18.35 5.25 8.75
N THR A 90 17.66 6.26 8.22
CA THR A 90 16.72 7.09 8.96
C THR A 90 15.55 6.26 9.51
N PHE A 91 15.16 5.19 8.82
CA PHE A 91 14.16 4.26 9.33
C PHE A 91 14.71 3.41 10.49
N ARG A 92 15.95 2.93 10.38
CA ARG A 92 16.67 2.21 11.43
C ARG A 92 16.81 3.04 12.69
N GLU A 93 17.27 4.29 12.57
CA GLU A 93 17.39 5.24 13.69
C GLU A 93 16.05 5.44 14.44
N ARG A 94 14.92 5.39 13.73
CA ARG A 94 13.58 5.48 14.36
C ARG A 94 13.25 4.23 15.15
N LEU A 95 13.59 3.05 14.62
CA LEU A 95 13.36 1.79 15.33
C LEU A 95 14.25 1.68 16.57
N GLU A 96 15.50 2.14 16.50
CA GLU A 96 16.45 2.16 17.63
C GLU A 96 15.98 3.04 18.78
N LYS A 97 15.23 4.12 18.50
CA LYS A 97 14.65 5.00 19.52
C LYS A 97 13.39 4.45 20.17
N ALA A 98 12.81 3.37 19.65
CA ALA A 98 11.64 2.74 20.25
C ALA A 98 12.10 1.79 21.38
N GLU A 99 11.58 2.01 22.59
CA GLU A 99 12.03 1.35 23.84
C GLU A 99 11.91 -0.19 23.83
N GLU A 100 11.13 -0.77 22.91
CA GLU A 100 10.87 -2.22 22.81
C GLU A 100 11.64 -2.93 21.67
N SER A 101 12.51 -2.22 20.95
CA SER A 101 13.25 -2.76 19.82
C SER A 101 14.57 -3.41 20.25
N THR A 102 14.82 -4.65 19.83
CA THR A 102 16.15 -5.28 19.92
C THR A 102 16.92 -5.06 18.63
N VAL A 103 18.26 -5.03 18.71
CA VAL A 103 19.15 -4.94 17.52
C VAL A 103 18.81 -6.03 16.50
N GLU A 104 18.49 -7.24 16.96
CA GLU A 104 18.08 -8.35 16.10
C GLU A 104 16.76 -8.07 15.36
N LYS A 105 15.73 -7.57 16.06
CA LYS A 105 14.45 -7.17 15.45
C LYS A 105 14.67 -6.07 14.41
N ILE A 106 15.46 -5.06 14.75
CA ILE A 106 15.77 -3.92 13.86
C ILE A 106 16.44 -4.41 12.58
N ASN A 107 17.49 -5.24 12.71
CA ASN A 107 18.21 -5.80 11.56
C ASN A 107 17.27 -6.64 10.69
N ARG A 108 16.48 -7.53 11.30
CA ARG A 108 15.50 -8.36 10.58
C ARG A 108 14.49 -7.50 9.82
N THR A 109 13.95 -6.46 10.43
CA THR A 109 13.00 -5.56 9.77
C THR A 109 13.64 -4.79 8.62
N CYS A 110 14.88 -4.32 8.78
CA CYS A 110 15.60 -3.64 7.69
C CYS A 110 15.84 -4.58 6.50
N GLU A 111 16.24 -5.83 6.74
CA GLU A 111 16.44 -6.83 5.68
C GLU A 111 15.13 -7.22 4.98
N GLN A 112 14.04 -7.34 5.74
CA GLN A 112 12.71 -7.54 5.17
C GLN A 112 12.31 -6.38 4.25
N ILE A 113 12.51 -5.13 4.67
CA ILE A 113 12.20 -3.97 3.83
C ILE A 113 13.03 -3.97 2.56
N LYS A 114 14.35 -4.24 2.64
CA LYS A 114 15.20 -4.33 1.45
C LYS A 114 14.71 -5.41 0.47
N THR A 115 14.35 -6.57 1.01
CA THR A 115 13.83 -7.69 0.22
C THR A 115 12.54 -7.31 -0.48
N GLU A 116 11.59 -6.71 0.24
CA GLU A 116 10.31 -6.26 -0.33
C GLU A 116 10.48 -5.14 -1.35
N LEU A 117 11.42 -4.21 -1.13
CA LEU A 117 11.76 -3.17 -2.11
C LEU A 117 12.28 -3.78 -3.41
N ASN A 118 13.21 -4.74 -3.33
CA ASN A 118 13.74 -5.41 -4.53
C ASN A 118 12.62 -6.13 -5.29
N LYS A 119 11.75 -6.87 -4.60
CA LYS A 119 10.58 -7.51 -5.21
C LYS A 119 9.63 -6.50 -5.85
N ALA A 120 9.42 -5.34 -5.21
CA ALA A 120 8.59 -4.28 -5.76
C ALA A 120 9.19 -3.72 -7.06
N PHE A 121 10.51 -3.53 -7.12
CA PHE A 121 11.20 -3.08 -8.34
C PHE A 121 11.17 -4.11 -9.47
N GLU A 122 11.20 -5.40 -9.14
CA GLU A 122 11.12 -6.50 -10.11
C GLU A 122 9.67 -6.80 -10.56
N SER A 123 8.67 -6.27 -9.84
CA SER A 123 7.26 -6.53 -10.09
C SER A 123 6.71 -5.70 -11.26
N ASP A 124 5.83 -6.30 -12.06
CA ASP A 124 5.05 -5.64 -13.11
C ASP A 124 3.83 -4.84 -12.57
N LEU A 125 3.70 -4.74 -11.25
CA LEU A 125 2.61 -4.02 -10.58
C LEU A 125 2.92 -2.53 -10.38
N TYR A 126 4.19 -2.15 -10.31
CA TYR A 126 4.61 -0.79 -10.00
C TYR A 126 5.48 -0.21 -11.13
N SER A 127 5.19 1.02 -11.50
CA SER A 127 6.10 1.90 -12.23
C SER A 127 6.89 2.77 -11.25
N THR A 128 7.92 3.47 -11.72
CA THR A 128 8.74 4.36 -10.88
C THR A 128 7.93 5.44 -10.14
N GLU A 129 6.84 5.93 -10.74
CA GLU A 129 5.93 6.91 -10.13
C GLU A 129 5.01 6.33 -9.06
N ASP A 130 4.94 5.00 -8.92
CA ASP A 130 4.11 4.30 -7.94
C ASP A 130 4.79 4.11 -6.58
N PHE A 131 6.07 4.47 -6.50
CA PHE A 131 6.85 4.47 -5.27
C PHE A 131 6.66 5.78 -4.52
N ILE A 132 5.97 5.72 -3.38
CA ILE A 132 5.69 6.89 -2.54
C ILE A 132 6.66 6.92 -1.36
N VAL A 133 7.44 7.98 -1.28
CA VAL A 133 8.40 8.17 -0.19
C VAL A 133 7.69 8.76 1.03
N ALA A 134 7.56 7.96 2.10
CA ALA A 134 7.02 8.41 3.38
C ALA A 134 8.09 9.13 4.21
N ASN A 135 8.27 10.43 3.96
CA ASN A 135 9.27 11.23 4.67
C ASN A 135 8.76 11.70 6.07
N LYS A 136 9.50 12.58 6.76
CA LYS A 136 9.09 13.10 8.09
C LYS A 136 7.79 13.93 8.03
N ASP A 137 7.48 14.51 6.89
CA ASP A 137 6.29 15.32 6.65
C ASP A 137 5.19 14.44 6.04
N PHE A 138 4.27 14.00 6.90
CA PHE A 138 3.13 13.18 6.52
C PHE A 138 2.29 13.86 5.44
N GLU A 139 2.07 15.18 5.56
CA GLU A 139 1.21 15.92 4.64
C GLU A 139 1.79 15.91 3.22
N LYS A 140 3.09 16.22 3.08
CA LYS A 140 3.74 16.19 1.77
C LYS A 140 3.69 14.81 1.13
N SER A 141 3.97 13.77 1.92
CA SER A 141 3.97 12.38 1.44
C SER A 141 2.54 11.95 1.04
N TYR A 142 1.54 12.37 1.81
CA TYR A 142 0.13 12.11 1.52
C TYR A 142 -0.37 12.83 0.26
N GLN A 143 0.05 14.09 0.02
CA GLN A 143 -0.32 14.80 -1.20
C GLN A 143 0.25 14.13 -2.46
N GLN A 144 1.48 13.58 -2.39
CA GLN A 144 2.04 12.77 -3.48
C GLN A 144 1.24 11.48 -3.69
N PHE A 145 0.97 10.74 -2.61
CA PHE A 145 0.12 9.55 -2.63
C PHE A 145 -1.23 9.85 -3.30
N LYS A 146 -1.93 10.87 -2.82
CA LYS A 146 -3.25 11.27 -3.32
C LYS A 146 -3.19 11.65 -4.78
N LYS A 147 -2.24 12.52 -5.18
CA LYS A 147 -2.05 12.90 -6.59
C LYS A 147 -1.87 11.68 -7.48
N ARG A 148 -1.05 10.70 -7.07
CA ARG A 148 -0.82 9.50 -7.86
C ARG A 148 -2.06 8.62 -7.96
N VAL A 149 -2.78 8.40 -6.85
CA VAL A 149 -4.09 7.71 -6.86
C VAL A 149 -5.04 8.38 -7.85
N PHE A 150 -5.19 9.70 -7.80
CA PHE A 150 -6.10 10.39 -8.72
C PHE A 150 -5.65 10.33 -10.18
N VAL A 151 -4.35 10.20 -10.48
CA VAL A 151 -3.87 9.92 -11.85
C VAL A 151 -4.28 8.52 -12.30
N MET A 152 -4.17 7.51 -11.43
CA MET A 152 -4.58 6.13 -11.74
C MET A 152 -6.08 6.00 -11.99
N TYR A 153 -6.87 6.83 -11.31
CA TYR A 153 -8.32 6.85 -11.38
C TYR A 153 -8.86 8.11 -12.05
N LYS A 154 -8.02 8.81 -12.84
CA LYS A 154 -8.41 10.06 -13.49
C LYS A 154 -9.67 9.79 -14.30
N GLN A 155 -10.67 10.55 -13.90
CA GLN A 155 -12.09 10.41 -14.19
C GLN A 155 -12.33 10.51 -15.70
N ASN A 156 -13.11 9.56 -16.23
CA ASN A 156 -13.90 9.79 -17.45
C ASN A 156 -14.87 10.94 -17.21
#